data_AF-A0A9J8CLN9-F1
#
_entry.id   AF-A0A9J8CLN9-F1
#
_cell.length_a   1.000
_cell.length_b   1.000
_cell.length_c   1.000
_cell.angle_alpha   90.00
_cell.angle_beta   90.00
_cell.angle_gamma   90.00
#
_symmetry.space_group_name_H-M   'P 1'
#
loop_
_entity.id
_entity.type
_entity.pdbx_description
1 polymer ?
#
loop_
_entity_poly.entity_id
_entity_poly.type
_entity_poly.pdbx_seq_one_letter_code
_entity_poly.pdbx_strand_id
1 'polypeptide(L)'
;IADIHEEKAMHTFVMVVFALVLARQLTMQMMQNPQILAALQERLDGLVGSPSGYMESLPKVVKRRVNALKNLQVKCAHIEAKFYEEVHELERKYAALYQPLFDKRSDIVRAAYEPTDEECEWKPDEEEELTEMKEKAKVEEEKKDEEKEDPKGIPEFWLTVFKNVDLLSEMLQEHDEPILKHLQDIKVKFSDAGQPMSFTLEFHFEPNDFFTNTVLTKTYKMRSEPDESDPFSFDGPEIMGCTGCTIDWVKGKNVTLKTIKKKQKHKGRGTVRTVTKTVPNDSFFNFFSPPEVPESGELDEDSEAVLAADFEIGHFIRERIVPRAVLYFTGEAIEDDDDDVSEPSSVMKSDDALFPNI
;
A
#
# COMPACT_ATOMS: atom_id res chain seq x y z
N ILE A 1 -5.60 -23.25 27.39
CA ILE A 1 -7.08 -23.06 27.33
C ILE A 1 -7.44 -21.57 27.21
N ALA A 2 -6.77 -20.65 27.94
CA ALA A 2 -6.95 -19.20 27.75
C ALA A 2 -6.40 -18.71 26.39
N ASP A 3 -5.21 -19.16 25.96
CA ASP A 3 -4.61 -18.78 24.66
C ASP A 3 -5.46 -19.18 23.44
N ILE A 4 -6.00 -20.40 23.43
CA ILE A 4 -6.81 -20.92 22.32
C ILE A 4 -8.12 -20.13 22.13
N HIS A 5 -8.63 -19.53 23.21
CA HIS A 5 -9.81 -18.67 23.14
C HIS A 5 -9.50 -17.27 22.60
N GLU A 6 -8.29 -16.77 22.83
CA GLU A 6 -7.81 -15.47 22.35
C GLU A 6 -7.44 -15.54 20.85
N GLU A 7 -6.86 -16.66 20.41
CA GLU A 7 -6.54 -16.94 19.02
C GLU A 7 -7.79 -17.16 18.15
N LYS A 8 -8.78 -17.92 18.65
CA LYS A 8 -10.08 -18.05 17.97
C LYS A 8 -10.84 -16.72 17.93
N ALA A 9 -10.71 -15.87 18.95
CA ALA A 9 -11.28 -14.53 18.93
C ALA A 9 -10.58 -13.60 17.92
N MET A 10 -9.27 -13.75 17.73
CA MET A 10 -8.47 -13.01 16.75
C MET A 10 -8.79 -13.44 15.30
N HIS A 11 -8.89 -14.74 15.04
CA HIS A 11 -9.34 -15.23 13.74
C HIS A 11 -10.78 -14.80 13.45
N THR A 12 -11.67 -14.84 14.45
CA THR A 12 -13.04 -14.34 14.32
C THR A 12 -13.06 -12.82 14.09
N PHE A 13 -12.19 -12.04 14.74
CA PHE A 13 -12.13 -10.59 14.59
C PHE A 13 -11.59 -10.17 13.23
N VAL A 14 -10.49 -10.80 12.76
CA VAL A 14 -9.96 -10.59 11.41
C VAL A 14 -11.00 -11.03 10.38
N MET A 15 -11.67 -12.16 10.57
CA MET A 15 -12.78 -12.57 9.69
C MET A 15 -13.98 -11.62 9.76
N VAL A 16 -14.27 -10.97 10.89
CA VAL A 16 -15.35 -9.98 11.00
C VAL A 16 -14.97 -8.67 10.31
N VAL A 17 -13.72 -8.19 10.45
CA VAL A 17 -13.23 -7.02 9.73
C VAL A 17 -13.17 -7.31 8.22
N PHE A 18 -12.66 -8.48 7.84
CA PHE A 18 -12.65 -8.93 6.45
C PHE A 18 -14.06 -9.12 5.92
N ALA A 19 -15.00 -9.65 6.71
CA ALA A 19 -16.40 -9.77 6.33
C ALA A 19 -17.13 -8.41 6.28
N LEU A 20 -16.71 -7.41 7.04
CA LEU A 20 -17.23 -6.04 6.95
C LEU A 20 -16.71 -5.34 5.69
N VAL A 21 -15.43 -5.53 5.36
CA VAL A 21 -14.84 -5.09 4.09
C VAL A 21 -15.49 -5.82 2.91
N LEU A 22 -15.70 -7.14 3.01
CA LEU A 22 -16.37 -7.95 2.01
C LEU A 22 -17.86 -7.60 1.92
N ALA A 23 -18.53 -7.28 3.03
CA ALA A 23 -19.91 -6.80 3.04
C ALA A 23 -20.00 -5.44 2.36
N ARG A 24 -19.01 -4.55 2.57
CA ARG A 24 -18.86 -3.28 1.85
C ARG A 24 -18.67 -3.52 0.35
N GLN A 25 -17.79 -4.45 -0.03
CA GLN A 25 -17.57 -4.91 -1.41
C GLN A 25 -18.84 -5.52 -2.03
N LEU A 26 -19.60 -6.30 -1.26
CA LEU A 26 -20.88 -6.91 -1.65
C LEU A 26 -21.97 -5.85 -1.82
N THR A 27 -22.05 -4.83 -0.95
CA THR A 27 -22.94 -3.68 -1.18
C THR A 27 -22.54 -2.89 -2.43
N MET A 28 -21.24 -2.77 -2.74
CA MET A 28 -20.79 -2.19 -4.01
C MET A 28 -21.13 -3.09 -5.21
N GLN A 29 -20.98 -4.41 -5.12
CA GLN A 29 -21.37 -5.36 -6.17
C GLN A 29 -22.90 -5.44 -6.35
N MET A 30 -23.68 -5.29 -5.28
CA MET A 30 -25.14 -5.15 -5.38
C MET A 30 -25.54 -3.85 -6.09
N MET A 31 -24.73 -2.79 -5.98
CA MET A 31 -24.84 -1.57 -6.80
C MET A 31 -24.33 -1.76 -8.25
N GLN A 32 -23.68 -2.88 -8.58
CA GLN A 32 -23.25 -3.24 -9.94
C GLN A 32 -24.17 -4.28 -10.62
N ASN A 33 -25.18 -4.80 -9.91
CA ASN A 33 -26.13 -5.76 -10.49
C ASN A 33 -26.96 -5.07 -11.60
N PRO A 34 -26.90 -5.54 -12.86
CA PRO A 34 -27.54 -4.87 -14.01
C PRO A 34 -29.06 -4.73 -13.86
N GLN A 35 -29.73 -5.62 -13.13
CA GLN A 35 -31.18 -5.55 -12.91
C GLN A 35 -31.55 -4.55 -11.80
N ILE A 36 -30.71 -4.44 -10.77
CA ILE A 36 -30.87 -3.45 -9.70
C ILE A 36 -30.50 -2.06 -10.23
N LEU A 37 -29.42 -1.96 -10.99
CA LEU A 37 -29.03 -0.78 -11.74
C LEU A 37 -30.10 -0.38 -12.75
N ALA A 38 -30.66 -1.30 -13.55
CA ALA A 38 -31.74 -0.95 -14.48
C ALA A 38 -33.00 -0.45 -13.78
N ALA A 39 -33.40 -1.04 -12.65
CA ALA A 39 -34.56 -0.59 -11.87
C ALA A 39 -34.30 0.74 -11.11
N LEU A 40 -33.07 0.97 -10.66
CA LEU A 40 -32.62 2.24 -10.09
C LEU A 40 -32.49 3.30 -11.19
N GLN A 41 -31.95 2.96 -12.36
CA GLN A 41 -31.72 3.82 -13.51
C GLN A 41 -33.02 4.20 -14.21
N GLU A 42 -34.03 3.34 -14.25
CA GLU A 42 -35.39 3.72 -14.70
C GLU A 42 -36.04 4.75 -13.76
N ARG A 43 -35.70 4.73 -12.45
CA ARG A 43 -36.14 5.74 -11.47
C ARG A 43 -35.22 6.96 -11.37
N LEU A 44 -33.94 6.81 -11.73
CA LEU A 44 -32.90 7.83 -11.69
C LEU A 44 -32.77 8.58 -13.03
N ASP A 45 -33.21 8.03 -14.17
CA ASP A 45 -33.27 8.72 -15.46
C ASP A 45 -34.21 9.94 -15.44
N GLY A 46 -35.13 9.98 -14.48
CA GLY A 46 -35.94 11.18 -14.19
C GLY A 46 -35.29 12.19 -13.23
N LEU A 47 -34.10 11.90 -12.71
CA LEU A 47 -33.50 12.56 -11.53
C LEU A 47 -31.99 12.81 -11.61
N VAL A 48 -31.27 12.26 -12.59
CA VAL A 48 -29.81 12.40 -12.70
C VAL A 48 -29.48 13.60 -13.59
N GLY A 49 -28.77 14.58 -13.00
CA GLY A 49 -28.17 15.69 -13.74
C GLY A 49 -28.55 17.10 -13.27
N SER A 50 -29.37 17.25 -12.22
CA SER A 50 -29.56 18.55 -11.57
C SER A 50 -29.66 18.39 -10.06
N PRO A 51 -28.67 18.85 -9.28
CA PRO A 51 -28.88 18.99 -7.84
C PRO A 51 -30.04 19.96 -7.66
N SER A 52 -30.96 19.64 -6.74
CA SER A 52 -31.95 20.53 -6.11
C SER A 52 -33.44 20.48 -6.51
N GLY A 53 -33.86 20.12 -7.73
CA GLY A 53 -35.29 20.30 -8.10
C GLY A 53 -36.29 19.49 -7.24
N TYR A 54 -36.03 18.19 -7.02
CA TYR A 54 -36.91 17.34 -6.23
C TYR A 54 -36.90 17.73 -4.75
N MET A 55 -35.70 17.89 -4.16
CA MET A 55 -35.55 18.29 -2.76
C MET A 55 -36.19 19.67 -2.52
N GLU A 56 -36.08 20.60 -3.46
CA GLU A 56 -36.74 21.91 -3.42
C GLU A 56 -38.26 21.82 -3.54
N SER A 57 -38.77 20.86 -4.32
CA SER A 57 -40.21 20.61 -4.48
C SER A 57 -40.86 19.98 -3.23
N LEU A 58 -40.08 19.39 -2.34
CA LEU A 58 -40.60 18.73 -1.14
C LEU A 58 -41.29 19.71 -0.17
N PRO A 59 -42.43 19.32 0.44
CA PRO A 59 -43.06 20.11 1.48
C PRO A 59 -42.11 20.42 2.64
N LYS A 60 -42.28 21.59 3.28
CA LYS A 60 -41.46 22.01 4.43
C LYS A 60 -41.37 20.95 5.53
N VAL A 61 -42.46 20.21 5.76
CA VAL A 61 -42.51 19.13 6.75
C VAL A 61 -41.58 17.98 6.38
N VAL A 62 -41.50 17.62 5.09
CA VAL A 62 -40.60 16.57 4.60
C VAL A 62 -39.15 17.03 4.65
N LYS A 63 -38.85 18.26 4.20
CA LYS A 63 -37.50 18.86 4.31
C LYS A 63 -36.99 18.87 5.76
N ARG A 64 -37.85 19.18 6.74
CA ARG A 64 -37.52 19.12 8.17
C ARG A 64 -37.16 17.69 8.62
N ARG A 65 -37.87 16.67 8.13
CA ARG A 65 -37.54 15.26 8.42
C ARG A 65 -36.20 14.89 7.80
N VAL A 66 -35.95 15.26 6.55
CA VAL A 66 -34.66 15.00 5.88
C VAL A 66 -33.50 15.68 6.62
N ASN A 67 -33.66 16.93 7.05
CA ASN A 67 -32.64 17.61 7.86
C ASN A 67 -32.43 16.93 9.21
N ALA A 68 -33.48 16.40 9.84
CA ALA A 68 -33.33 15.59 11.05
C ALA A 68 -32.56 14.29 10.79
N LEU A 69 -32.78 13.64 9.64
CA LEU A 69 -32.00 12.47 9.21
C LEU A 69 -30.53 12.82 8.96
N LYS A 70 -30.23 13.97 8.33
CA LYS A 70 -28.85 14.45 8.16
C LYS A 70 -28.15 14.64 9.50
N ASN A 71 -28.84 15.20 10.51
CA ASN A 71 -28.27 15.31 11.86
C ASN A 71 -28.02 13.95 12.52
N LEU A 72 -28.81 12.92 12.21
CA LEU A 72 -28.53 11.56 12.66
C LEU A 72 -27.30 11.00 11.95
N GLN A 73 -27.17 11.22 10.64
CA GLN A 73 -26.01 10.78 9.86
C GLN A 73 -24.70 11.38 10.40
N VAL A 74 -24.69 12.66 10.77
CA VAL A 74 -23.51 13.27 11.43
C VAL A 74 -23.17 12.55 12.74
N LYS A 75 -24.17 12.14 13.54
CA LYS A 75 -23.91 11.36 14.75
C LYS A 75 -23.36 9.98 14.45
N CYS A 76 -23.80 9.34 13.36
CA CYS A 76 -23.20 8.08 12.90
C CYS A 76 -21.72 8.27 12.57
N ALA A 77 -21.36 9.31 11.80
CA ALA A 77 -19.96 9.61 11.47
C ALA A 77 -19.09 9.82 12.73
N HIS A 78 -19.61 10.46 13.78
CA HIS A 78 -18.89 10.60 15.05
C HIS A 78 -18.72 9.28 15.82
N ILE A 79 -19.63 8.31 15.63
CA ILE A 79 -19.49 6.98 16.22
C ILE A 79 -18.48 6.16 15.42
N GLU A 80 -18.52 6.26 14.09
CA GLU A 80 -17.55 5.63 13.19
C GLU A 80 -16.13 6.15 13.45
N ALA A 81 -15.96 7.46 13.67
CA ALA A 81 -14.70 8.05 14.07
C ALA A 81 -14.08 7.39 15.31
N LYS A 82 -14.90 7.17 16.35
CA LYS A 82 -14.47 6.47 17.58
C LYS A 82 -14.12 5.01 17.32
N PHE A 83 -14.89 4.34 16.47
CA PHE A 83 -14.56 2.97 16.06
C PHE A 83 -13.16 2.92 15.43
N TYR A 84 -12.84 3.86 14.53
CA TYR A 84 -11.53 3.91 13.92
C TYR A 84 -10.39 4.33 14.86
N GLU A 85 -10.67 5.18 15.86
CA GLU A 85 -9.73 5.43 16.95
C GLU A 85 -9.39 4.13 17.70
N GLU A 86 -10.41 3.35 18.08
CA GLU A 86 -10.22 2.05 18.75
C GLU A 86 -9.49 1.03 17.87
N VAL A 87 -9.80 0.98 16.56
CA VAL A 87 -9.05 0.15 15.59
C VAL A 87 -7.58 0.56 15.56
N HIS A 88 -7.27 1.85 15.54
CA HIS A 88 -5.90 2.32 15.55
C HIS A 88 -5.17 1.95 16.85
N GLU A 89 -5.83 1.96 18.00
CA GLU A 89 -5.24 1.47 19.26
C GLU A 89 -4.95 -0.04 19.19
N LEU A 90 -5.84 -0.79 18.56
CA LEU A 90 -5.69 -2.21 18.34
C LEU A 90 -4.51 -2.51 17.40
N GLU A 91 -4.38 -1.75 16.31
CA GLU A 91 -3.23 -1.83 15.40
C GLU A 91 -1.92 -1.62 16.16
N ARG A 92 -1.84 -0.59 17.03
CA ARG A 92 -0.66 -0.37 17.87
C ARG A 92 -0.35 -1.56 18.78
N LYS A 93 -1.38 -2.16 19.40
CA LYS A 93 -1.22 -3.34 20.25
C LYS A 93 -0.62 -4.51 19.47
N TYR A 94 -1.16 -4.82 18.29
CA TYR A 94 -0.68 -5.95 17.48
C TYR A 94 0.66 -5.67 16.78
N ALA A 95 0.94 -4.42 16.42
CA ALA A 95 2.26 -4.03 15.91
C ALA A 95 3.37 -4.40 16.89
N ALA A 96 3.15 -4.22 18.20
CA ALA A 96 4.10 -4.64 19.23
C ALA A 96 4.28 -6.17 19.30
N LEU A 97 3.26 -6.95 18.93
CA LEU A 97 3.34 -8.42 18.87
C LEU A 97 4.05 -8.91 17.60
N TYR A 98 3.89 -8.21 16.48
CA TYR A 98 4.60 -8.51 15.24
C TYR A 98 6.07 -8.08 15.27
N GLN A 99 6.40 -7.04 16.05
CA GLN A 99 7.75 -6.46 16.07
C GLN A 99 8.87 -7.49 16.30
N PRO A 100 8.79 -8.43 17.27
CA PRO A 100 9.82 -9.45 17.44
C PRO A 100 9.98 -10.38 16.23
N LEU A 101 8.89 -10.66 15.50
CA LEU A 101 8.93 -11.49 14.28
C LEU A 101 9.62 -10.73 13.15
N PHE A 102 9.33 -9.44 12.99
CA PHE A 102 9.99 -8.60 11.98
C PHE A 102 11.45 -8.33 12.32
N ASP A 103 11.79 -8.16 13.60
CA ASP A 103 13.18 -8.06 14.06
C ASP A 103 13.95 -9.35 13.74
N LYS A 104 13.37 -10.52 14.03
CA LYS A 104 13.96 -11.82 13.67
C LYS A 104 14.10 -12.00 12.16
N ARG A 105 13.12 -11.57 11.36
CA ARG A 105 13.24 -11.53 9.89
C ARG A 105 14.43 -10.67 9.46
N SER A 106 14.59 -9.48 10.04
CA SER A 106 15.73 -8.62 9.74
C SER A 106 17.06 -9.28 10.09
N ASP A 107 17.14 -9.97 11.23
CA ASP A 107 18.34 -10.70 11.64
C ASP A 107 18.70 -11.82 10.67
N ILE A 108 17.70 -12.56 10.15
CA ILE A 108 17.90 -13.60 9.12
C ILE A 108 18.37 -12.96 7.80
N VAL A 109 17.66 -11.95 7.31
CA VAL A 109 17.98 -11.25 6.04
C VAL A 109 19.41 -10.71 6.06
N ARG A 110 19.91 -10.28 7.22
CA ARG A 110 21.26 -9.72 7.39
C ARG A 110 22.33 -10.73 7.79
N ALA A 111 22.00 -12.01 7.98
CA ALA A 111 22.85 -13.02 8.62
C ALA A 111 23.41 -12.59 9.99
N ALA A 112 22.60 -11.88 10.79
CA ALA A 112 22.84 -11.74 12.22
C ALA A 112 22.35 -12.97 13.01
N TYR A 113 21.41 -13.73 12.44
CA TYR A 113 20.91 -14.99 12.96
C TYR A 113 20.84 -16.02 11.82
N GLU A 114 21.39 -17.21 12.05
CA GLU A 114 21.27 -18.33 11.13
C GLU A 114 20.10 -19.23 11.58
N PRO A 115 19.08 -19.45 10.74
CA PRO A 115 17.96 -20.34 11.07
C PRO A 115 18.42 -21.77 11.37
N THR A 116 17.73 -22.42 12.32
CA THR A 116 17.90 -23.85 12.58
C THR A 116 17.09 -24.68 11.56
N ASP A 117 17.48 -25.95 11.35
CA ASP A 117 16.76 -26.87 10.46
C ASP A 117 15.26 -26.94 10.79
N GLU A 118 14.91 -26.94 12.08
CA GLU A 118 13.52 -26.97 12.55
C GLU A 118 12.71 -25.71 12.19
N GLU A 119 13.37 -24.56 12.05
CA GLU A 119 12.76 -23.28 11.66
C GLU A 119 12.60 -23.16 10.14
N CYS A 120 13.39 -23.89 9.36
CA CYS A 120 13.28 -23.97 7.91
C CYS A 120 12.18 -24.94 7.46
N GLU A 121 11.78 -25.87 8.33
CA GLU A 121 10.69 -26.80 8.06
C GLU A 121 9.33 -26.14 8.28
N TRP A 122 8.52 -26.02 7.22
CA TRP A 122 7.11 -25.67 7.35
C TRP A 122 6.35 -26.81 8.04
N LYS A 123 5.96 -26.59 9.30
CA LYS A 123 5.07 -27.48 10.05
C LYS A 123 3.66 -26.90 10.00
N PRO A 124 2.76 -27.44 9.16
CA PRO A 124 1.36 -27.04 9.27
C PRO A 124 0.86 -27.44 10.66
N ASP A 125 0.13 -26.55 11.34
CA ASP A 125 -0.52 -26.91 12.59
C ASP A 125 -1.37 -28.17 12.39
N GLU A 126 -1.36 -29.08 13.36
CA GLU A 126 -2.03 -30.39 13.27
C GLU A 126 -3.56 -30.29 13.00
N GLU A 127 -4.17 -29.10 13.13
CA GLU A 127 -5.59 -28.82 12.83
C GLU A 127 -5.87 -28.33 11.38
N GLU A 128 -4.86 -27.92 10.60
CA GLU A 128 -5.05 -27.39 9.23
C GLU A 128 -4.27 -28.21 8.19
N GLU A 129 -4.79 -29.39 7.83
CA GLU A 129 -4.45 -30.03 6.56
C GLU A 129 -5.09 -29.25 5.39
N LEU A 130 -4.51 -28.10 5.01
CA LEU A 130 -4.74 -27.52 3.69
C LEU A 130 -3.66 -28.03 2.72
N THR A 131 -4.04 -28.97 1.88
CA THR A 131 -3.17 -29.69 0.92
C THR A 131 -2.55 -28.81 -0.17
N GLU A 132 -2.99 -27.55 -0.34
CA GLU A 132 -2.51 -26.65 -1.40
C GLU A 132 -1.32 -25.74 -0.96
N MET A 133 -1.12 -25.48 0.34
CA MET A 133 0.01 -24.65 0.81
C MET A 133 1.35 -25.41 0.82
N LYS A 134 1.32 -26.75 0.83
CA LYS A 134 2.53 -27.58 0.84
C LYS A 134 3.33 -27.55 -0.47
N GLU A 135 2.69 -27.28 -1.60
CA GLU A 135 3.41 -27.20 -2.88
C GLU A 135 4.06 -25.83 -3.10
N LYS A 136 3.44 -24.73 -2.62
CA LYS A 136 4.00 -23.37 -2.75
C LYS A 136 5.20 -23.10 -1.83
N ALA A 137 5.26 -23.76 -0.67
CA ALA A 137 6.35 -23.56 0.32
C ALA A 137 7.67 -24.30 0.00
N LYS A 138 7.72 -25.11 -1.07
CA LYS A 138 8.96 -25.78 -1.48
C LYS A 138 9.82 -24.85 -2.32
N VAL A 139 10.84 -24.26 -1.72
CA VAL A 139 12.00 -23.77 -2.47
C VAL A 139 12.64 -24.98 -3.15
N GLU A 140 12.71 -25.00 -4.48
CA GLU A 140 13.33 -26.09 -5.23
C GLU A 140 14.82 -26.20 -4.86
N GLU A 141 15.22 -27.29 -4.18
CA GLU A 141 16.62 -27.67 -4.04
C GLU A 141 17.18 -28.16 -5.40
N GLU A 142 17.46 -27.24 -6.32
CA GLU A 142 18.36 -27.57 -7.43
C GLU A 142 19.79 -27.69 -6.90
N LYS A 143 20.25 -28.92 -6.71
CA LYS A 143 21.68 -29.21 -6.48
C LYS A 143 22.52 -28.79 -7.68
N LYS A 144 23.02 -27.56 -7.64
CA LYS A 144 24.25 -27.14 -8.32
C LYS A 144 25.23 -26.60 -7.30
N ASP A 145 26.09 -27.50 -6.81
CA ASP A 145 27.39 -27.15 -6.26
C ASP A 145 28.20 -26.40 -7.33
N GLU A 146 28.27 -25.08 -7.19
CA GLU A 146 29.38 -24.28 -7.68
C GLU A 146 29.87 -23.44 -6.50
N GLU A 147 31.16 -23.58 -6.16
CA GLU A 147 31.86 -22.77 -5.17
C GLU A 147 31.46 -21.29 -5.30
N LYS A 148 30.56 -20.83 -4.45
CA LYS A 148 30.22 -19.42 -4.29
C LYS A 148 30.45 -19.09 -2.83
N GLU A 149 31.13 -17.97 -2.61
CA GLU A 149 31.32 -17.38 -1.28
C GLU A 149 30.04 -17.53 -0.47
N ASP A 150 30.17 -18.03 0.77
CA ASP A 150 29.09 -18.14 1.75
C ASP A 150 28.37 -16.78 1.83
N PRO A 151 27.22 -16.60 1.16
CA PRO A 151 26.64 -15.28 1.00
C PRO A 151 26.11 -14.84 2.36
N LYS A 152 26.54 -13.67 2.82
CA LYS A 152 26.06 -13.13 4.10
C LYS A 152 24.61 -12.69 3.96
N GLY A 153 23.69 -13.48 4.52
CA GLY A 153 22.27 -13.17 4.60
C GLY A 153 21.56 -13.46 3.29
N ILE A 154 20.50 -12.69 3.03
CA ILE A 154 19.72 -12.76 1.79
C ILE A 154 20.03 -11.52 0.96
N PRO A 155 20.94 -11.61 -0.03
CA PRO A 155 21.34 -10.45 -0.83
C PRO A 155 20.14 -9.82 -1.53
N GLU A 156 20.13 -8.49 -1.58
CA GLU A 156 19.15 -7.71 -2.35
C GLU A 156 17.69 -7.95 -1.94
N PHE A 157 17.40 -8.52 -0.75
CA PHE A 157 16.05 -8.89 -0.31
C PHE A 157 15.00 -7.81 -0.58
N TRP A 158 15.20 -6.60 -0.06
CA TRP A 158 14.25 -5.51 -0.26
C TRP A 158 14.27 -4.93 -1.68
N LEU A 159 15.42 -4.95 -2.37
CA LEU A 159 15.48 -4.54 -3.77
C LEU A 159 14.65 -5.48 -4.66
N THR A 160 14.74 -6.79 -4.43
CA THR A 160 13.93 -7.80 -5.13
C THR A 160 12.45 -7.61 -4.83
N VAL A 161 12.07 -7.38 -3.55
CA VAL A 161 10.69 -7.04 -3.18
C VAL A 161 10.19 -5.82 -3.97
N PHE A 162 10.99 -4.76 -4.07
CA PHE A 162 10.61 -3.56 -4.81
C PHE A 162 10.46 -3.82 -6.32
N LYS A 163 11.29 -4.68 -6.89
CA LYS A 163 11.22 -5.03 -8.32
C LYS A 163 10.02 -5.92 -8.66
N ASN A 164 9.60 -6.76 -7.72
CA ASN A 164 8.47 -7.68 -7.89
C ASN A 164 7.10 -7.00 -7.70
N VAL A 165 7.07 -5.77 -7.21
CA VAL A 165 5.84 -5.02 -6.93
C VAL A 165 5.71 -3.90 -7.95
N ASP A 166 4.72 -3.98 -8.84
CA ASP A 166 4.55 -3.02 -9.95
C ASP A 166 4.54 -1.56 -9.48
N LEU A 167 3.73 -1.25 -8.46
CA LEU A 167 3.65 0.10 -7.90
C LEU A 167 5.00 0.64 -7.42
N LEU A 168 5.88 -0.20 -6.88
CA LEU A 168 7.19 0.21 -6.39
C LEU A 168 8.24 0.18 -7.50
N SER A 169 8.14 -0.76 -8.43
CA SER A 169 9.09 -0.93 -9.53
C SER A 169 9.04 0.25 -10.51
N GLU A 170 7.85 0.83 -10.73
CA GLU A 170 7.67 2.04 -11.54
C GLU A 170 8.40 3.26 -10.97
N MET A 171 8.58 3.32 -9.66
CA MET A 171 9.32 4.41 -9.00
C MET A 171 10.84 4.24 -9.13
N LEU A 172 11.32 3.02 -9.37
CA LEU A 172 12.75 2.70 -9.36
C LEU A 172 13.43 3.10 -10.66
N GLN A 173 14.60 3.72 -10.53
CA GLN A 173 15.49 3.99 -11.65
C GLN A 173 16.76 3.14 -11.53
N GLU A 174 17.44 2.89 -12.67
CA GLU A 174 18.68 2.07 -12.70
C GLU A 174 19.76 2.55 -11.72
N HIS A 175 19.82 3.86 -11.45
CA HIS A 175 20.79 4.47 -10.56
C HIS A 175 20.40 4.39 -9.07
N ASP A 176 19.15 4.04 -8.76
CA ASP A 176 18.66 3.82 -7.39
C ASP A 176 19.03 2.42 -6.88
N GLU A 177 19.07 1.42 -7.78
CA GLU A 177 19.33 0.02 -7.40
C GLU A 177 20.61 -0.15 -6.58
N PRO A 178 21.78 0.42 -6.96
CA PRO A 178 23.00 0.27 -6.16
C PRO A 178 22.88 0.82 -4.74
N ILE A 179 21.96 1.76 -4.51
CA ILE A 179 21.69 2.34 -3.19
C ILE A 179 20.78 1.40 -2.39
N LEU A 180 19.73 0.87 -3.03
CA LEU A 180 18.78 -0.05 -2.41
C LEU A 180 19.38 -1.41 -2.07
N LYS A 181 20.50 -1.80 -2.68
CA LYS A 181 21.29 -2.97 -2.23
C LYS A 181 21.76 -2.84 -0.78
N HIS A 182 21.88 -1.61 -0.27
CA HIS A 182 22.26 -1.33 1.12
C HIS A 182 21.05 -1.27 2.08
N LEU A 183 19.82 -1.44 1.59
CA LEU A 183 18.61 -1.42 2.41
C LEU A 183 18.49 -2.74 3.19
N GLN A 184 18.55 -2.66 4.52
CA GLN A 184 18.54 -3.80 5.42
C GLN A 184 17.16 -4.14 5.96
N ASP A 185 16.33 -3.13 6.23
CA ASP A 185 14.99 -3.33 6.78
C ASP A 185 14.05 -2.17 6.49
N ILE A 186 12.75 -2.46 6.45
CA ILE A 186 11.69 -1.46 6.42
C ILE A 186 10.76 -1.72 7.61
N LYS A 187 10.68 -0.73 8.51
CA LYS A 187 9.85 -0.79 9.72
C LYS A 187 8.70 0.21 9.64
N VAL A 188 7.57 -0.15 10.26
CA VAL A 188 6.45 0.76 10.49
C VAL A 188 6.41 1.10 11.97
N LYS A 189 6.42 2.39 12.30
CA LYS A 189 6.20 2.89 13.66
C LYS A 189 4.94 3.71 13.73
N PHE A 190 4.07 3.41 14.68
CA PHE A 190 2.89 4.20 14.95
C PHE A 190 3.20 5.32 15.94
N SER A 191 2.41 6.40 15.91
CA SER A 191 2.42 7.41 16.96
C SER A 191 2.13 6.81 18.34
N ASP A 192 2.79 7.35 19.36
CA ASP A 192 2.55 6.98 20.75
C ASP A 192 1.10 7.30 21.19
N ALA A 193 0.64 6.58 22.21
CA ALA A 193 -0.68 6.82 22.78
C ALA A 193 -0.83 8.28 23.25
N GLY A 194 -1.90 8.94 22.79
CA GLY A 194 -2.20 10.34 23.11
C GLY A 194 -1.51 11.37 22.20
N GLN A 195 -0.69 10.93 21.23
CA GLN A 195 -0.22 11.79 20.13
C GLN A 195 -1.22 11.74 18.96
N PRO A 196 -1.21 12.75 18.06
CA PRO A 196 -2.00 12.69 16.83
C PRO A 196 -1.70 11.43 16.03
N MET A 197 -2.73 10.81 15.47
CA MET A 197 -2.63 9.58 14.70
C MET A 197 -1.64 9.76 13.56
N SER A 198 -0.59 8.95 13.53
CA SER A 198 0.37 8.92 12.43
C SER A 198 1.07 7.57 12.36
N PHE A 199 1.68 7.29 11.22
CA PHE A 199 2.65 6.23 11.10
C PHE A 199 3.89 6.73 10.34
N THR A 200 5.04 6.16 10.68
CA THR A 200 6.33 6.45 10.08
C THR A 200 6.90 5.18 9.48
N LEU A 201 7.22 5.23 8.20
CA LEU A 201 8.03 4.24 7.52
C LEU A 201 9.51 4.57 7.77
N GLU A 202 10.26 3.61 8.29
CA GLU A 202 11.70 3.72 8.52
C GLU A 202 12.45 2.75 7.61
N PHE A 203 13.30 3.28 6.75
CA PHE A 203 14.16 2.54 5.83
C PHE A 203 15.57 2.50 6.40
N HIS A 204 15.99 1.34 6.89
CA HIS A 204 17.26 1.14 7.58
C HIS A 204 18.35 0.74 6.58
N PHE A 205 19.36 1.57 6.43
CA PHE A 205 20.48 1.33 5.53
C PHE A 205 21.75 0.98 6.29
N GLU A 206 22.54 0.08 5.72
CA GLU A 206 23.91 -0.11 6.18
C GLU A 206 24.81 1.08 5.76
N PRO A 207 25.99 1.24 6.39
CA PRO A 207 26.97 2.22 5.95
C PRO A 207 27.28 2.04 4.45
N ASN A 208 27.09 3.11 3.67
CA ASN A 208 27.21 3.08 2.22
C ASN A 208 27.90 4.34 1.68
N ASP A 209 28.25 4.32 0.39
CA ASP A 209 29.00 5.39 -0.28
C ASP A 209 28.12 6.54 -0.81
N PHE A 210 26.80 6.50 -0.60
CA PHE A 210 25.84 7.42 -1.22
C PHE A 210 25.36 8.51 -0.29
N PHE A 211 25.03 8.19 0.96
CA PHE A 211 24.61 9.13 1.99
C PHE A 211 25.05 8.67 3.38
N THR A 212 25.03 9.58 4.36
CA THR A 212 25.48 9.26 5.73
C THR A 212 24.37 8.81 6.67
N ASN A 213 23.10 8.96 6.28
CA ASN A 213 21.96 8.53 7.06
C ASN A 213 21.97 7.00 7.23
N THR A 214 21.71 6.54 8.44
CA THR A 214 21.45 5.11 8.71
C THR A 214 19.98 4.75 8.59
N VAL A 215 19.09 5.75 8.72
CA VAL A 215 17.64 5.57 8.60
C VAL A 215 17.06 6.74 7.80
N LEU A 216 16.34 6.43 6.72
CA LEU A 216 15.49 7.39 6.03
C LEU A 216 14.05 7.22 6.50
N THR A 217 13.34 8.31 6.74
CA THR A 217 12.01 8.28 7.35
C THR A 217 10.98 9.00 6.49
N LYS A 218 9.77 8.43 6.45
CA LYS A 218 8.60 9.02 5.82
C LYS A 218 7.42 8.90 6.76
N THR A 219 6.87 10.02 7.21
CA THR A 219 5.78 10.08 8.19
C THR A 219 4.50 10.53 7.54
N TYR A 220 3.40 9.84 7.81
CA TYR A 220 2.05 10.16 7.35
C TYR A 220 1.18 10.52 8.53
N LYS A 221 0.61 11.72 8.51
CA LYS A 221 -0.33 12.21 9.52
C LYS A 221 -1.74 11.79 9.12
N MET A 222 -2.48 11.20 10.05
CA MET A 222 -3.82 10.70 9.80
C MET A 222 -4.85 11.46 10.65
N ARG A 223 -6.09 11.49 10.16
CA ARG A 223 -7.25 12.00 10.89
C ARG A 223 -8.36 10.97 10.83
N SER A 224 -8.98 10.71 11.98
CA SER A 224 -10.17 9.87 12.12
C SER A 224 -11.44 10.67 12.45
N GLU A 225 -11.33 11.98 12.68
CA GLU A 225 -12.46 12.85 12.99
C GLU A 225 -13.14 13.37 11.71
N PRO A 226 -14.48 13.42 11.63
CA PRO A 226 -15.19 14.02 10.50
C PRO A 226 -14.88 15.52 10.41
N ASP A 227 -14.80 16.05 9.18
CA ASP A 227 -14.62 17.48 8.98
C ASP A 227 -15.86 18.27 9.45
N GLU A 228 -15.67 19.34 10.22
CA GLU A 228 -16.80 20.15 10.72
C GLU A 228 -17.56 20.88 9.59
N SER A 229 -16.87 21.23 8.51
CA SER A 229 -17.41 21.93 7.35
C SER A 229 -18.07 20.98 6.35
N ASP A 230 -17.61 19.72 6.28
CA ASP A 230 -18.22 18.66 5.49
C ASP A 230 -18.23 17.31 6.22
N PRO A 231 -19.09 17.11 7.23
CA PRO A 231 -19.09 15.87 8.03
C PRO A 231 -19.63 14.65 7.27
N PHE A 232 -20.14 14.83 6.05
CA PHE A 232 -20.69 13.76 5.23
C PHE A 232 -19.66 13.16 4.26
N SER A 233 -18.49 13.78 4.12
CA SER A 233 -17.37 13.22 3.34
C SER A 233 -16.58 12.15 4.09
N PHE A 234 -16.77 12.04 5.42
CA PHE A 234 -16.06 11.08 6.25
C PHE A 234 -16.34 9.63 5.81
N ASP A 235 -15.28 8.93 5.39
CA ASP A 235 -15.31 7.51 4.97
C ASP A 235 -14.30 6.64 5.73
N GLY A 236 -13.72 7.18 6.81
CA GLY A 236 -12.73 6.52 7.66
C GLY A 236 -11.47 7.36 7.86
N PRO A 237 -10.37 6.73 8.35
CA PRO A 237 -9.12 7.42 8.57
C PRO A 237 -8.48 7.84 7.25
N GLU A 238 -8.14 9.11 7.16
CA GLU A 238 -7.53 9.70 5.97
C GLU A 238 -6.13 10.21 6.27
N ILE A 239 -5.23 10.08 5.29
CA ILE A 239 -3.91 10.71 5.35
C ILE A 239 -4.09 12.20 5.01
N MET A 240 -3.82 13.05 5.99
CA MET A 240 -3.94 14.51 5.87
C MET A 240 -2.68 15.17 5.31
N GLY A 241 -1.57 14.45 5.28
CA GLY A 241 -0.29 14.99 4.84
C GLY A 241 0.85 14.05 5.19
N CYS A 242 1.98 14.26 4.53
CA CYS A 242 3.19 13.49 4.76
C CYS A 242 4.40 14.41 4.92
N THR A 243 5.42 13.91 5.62
CA THR A 243 6.72 14.57 5.79
C THR A 243 7.80 13.54 5.58
N GLY A 244 8.69 13.79 4.61
CA GLY A 244 9.88 12.96 4.41
C GLY A 244 11.04 13.41 5.32
N CYS A 245 12.26 13.08 4.92
CA CYS A 245 13.47 13.44 5.63
C CYS A 245 14.55 13.95 4.67
N THR A 246 15.44 14.82 5.16
CA THR A 246 16.61 15.24 4.40
C THR A 246 17.60 14.09 4.25
N ILE A 247 17.98 13.78 3.02
CA ILE A 247 19.04 12.80 2.72
C ILE A 247 20.38 13.53 2.66
N ASP A 248 21.31 13.14 3.51
CA ASP A 248 22.66 13.67 3.63
C ASP A 248 23.59 13.03 2.61
N TRP A 249 23.35 13.35 1.34
CA TRP A 249 24.09 12.85 0.19
C TRP A 249 25.59 13.16 0.28
N VAL A 250 26.40 12.13 0.05
CA VAL A 250 27.83 12.27 -0.22
C VAL A 250 28.01 13.08 -1.51
N LYS A 251 29.07 13.90 -1.56
CA LYS A 251 29.33 14.80 -2.67
C LYS A 251 29.37 14.07 -4.01
N GLY A 252 28.45 14.43 -4.91
CA GLY A 252 28.36 13.87 -6.27
C GLY A 252 27.62 12.53 -6.35
N LYS A 253 27.00 12.08 -5.26
CA LYS A 253 26.22 10.84 -5.18
C LYS A 253 24.71 11.08 -5.10
N ASN A 254 24.28 12.33 -5.06
CA ASN A 254 22.87 12.67 -5.11
C ASN A 254 22.27 12.29 -6.47
N VAL A 255 21.45 11.25 -6.47
CA VAL A 255 20.77 10.72 -7.65
C VAL A 255 19.47 11.44 -7.98
N THR A 256 18.88 12.19 -7.04
CA THR A 256 17.68 13.00 -7.28
C THR A 256 17.95 14.25 -8.10
N LEU A 257 19.22 14.50 -8.44
CA LEU A 257 19.68 15.69 -9.15
C LEU A 257 20.64 15.34 -10.30
N LYS A 258 20.35 15.87 -11.49
CA LYS A 258 21.20 15.71 -12.68
C LYS A 258 21.98 16.99 -12.98
N THR A 259 23.27 16.84 -13.24
CA THR A 259 24.15 17.96 -13.56
C THR A 259 24.25 18.19 -15.07
N ILE A 260 23.76 19.34 -15.55
CA ILE A 260 23.80 19.74 -16.96
C ILE A 260 24.85 20.85 -17.15
N LYS A 261 25.82 20.61 -18.04
CA LYS A 261 26.85 21.60 -18.40
C LYS A 261 26.37 22.45 -19.59
N LYS A 262 26.03 23.71 -19.35
CA LYS A 262 25.65 24.66 -20.40
C LYS A 262 26.81 25.58 -20.75
N LYS A 263 27.30 25.51 -21.99
CA LYS A 263 28.32 26.43 -22.50
C LYS A 263 27.68 27.80 -22.76
N GLN A 264 28.11 28.82 -22.03
CA GLN A 264 27.73 30.21 -22.27
C GLN A 264 28.88 30.95 -22.96
N LYS A 265 28.58 31.55 -24.11
CA LYS A 265 29.51 32.43 -24.83
C LYS A 265 29.23 33.87 -24.44
N HIS A 266 30.22 34.58 -23.93
CA HIS A 266 30.07 35.99 -23.57
C HIS A 266 29.90 36.84 -24.84
N LYS A 267 28.81 37.60 -24.94
CA LYS A 267 28.62 38.60 -26.01
C LYS A 267 29.68 39.69 -25.83
N GLY A 268 30.69 39.73 -26.70
CA GLY A 268 31.74 40.76 -26.71
C GLY A 268 33.18 40.26 -26.54
N ARG A 269 33.45 39.23 -25.70
CA ARG A 269 34.83 38.77 -25.40
C ARG A 269 35.22 37.46 -26.08
N GLY A 270 34.28 36.77 -26.74
CA GLY A 270 34.52 35.49 -27.43
C GLY A 270 34.79 34.29 -26.49
N THR A 271 35.07 34.53 -25.21
CA THR A 271 35.36 33.50 -24.20
C THR A 271 34.11 32.67 -23.90
N VAL A 272 34.27 31.35 -23.93
CA VAL A 272 33.24 30.37 -23.57
C VAL A 272 33.46 29.94 -22.13
N ARG A 273 32.48 30.18 -21.24
CA ARG A 273 32.46 29.63 -19.89
C ARG A 273 31.48 28.46 -19.84
N THR A 274 31.87 27.37 -19.19
CA THR A 274 30.95 26.26 -18.92
C THR A 274 30.29 26.53 -17.57
N VAL A 275 28.97 26.76 -17.58
CA VAL A 275 28.17 26.89 -16.36
C VAL A 275 27.51 25.55 -16.08
N THR A 276 27.74 25.04 -14.89
CA THR A 276 27.14 23.79 -14.40
C THR A 276 25.80 24.15 -13.74
N LYS A 277 24.68 23.64 -14.25
CA LYS A 277 23.35 23.78 -13.66
C LYS A 277 22.86 22.42 -13.20
N THR A 278 22.35 22.34 -11.99
CA THR A 278 21.69 21.13 -11.46
C THR A 278 20.19 21.23 -11.71
N VAL A 279 19.58 20.13 -12.13
CA VAL A 279 18.12 20.01 -12.33
C VAL A 279 17.60 18.76 -11.61
N PRO A 280 16.31 18.72 -11.23
CA PRO A 280 15.69 17.50 -10.71
C PRO A 280 15.87 16.31 -11.66
N ASN A 281 16.00 15.12 -11.08
CA ASN A 281 16.13 13.85 -11.77
C ASN A 281 15.16 12.86 -11.10
N ASP A 282 14.45 12.09 -11.92
CA ASP A 282 13.58 11.04 -11.41
C ASP A 282 14.42 10.01 -10.68
N SER A 283 13.92 9.59 -9.52
CA SER A 283 14.59 8.71 -8.57
C SER A 283 13.58 8.34 -7.49
N PHE A 284 13.61 7.10 -7.03
CA PHE A 284 12.83 6.63 -5.88
C PHE A 284 13.05 7.51 -4.64
N PHE A 285 14.27 8.04 -4.44
CA PHE A 285 14.61 8.84 -3.27
C PHE A 285 13.89 10.20 -3.21
N ASN A 286 13.19 10.62 -4.27
CA ASN A 286 12.24 11.73 -4.20
C ASN A 286 11.06 11.44 -3.27
N PHE A 287 10.76 10.16 -2.98
CA PHE A 287 9.77 9.74 -1.98
C PHE A 287 10.00 10.35 -0.59
N PHE A 288 11.26 10.65 -0.24
CA PHE A 288 11.62 11.30 1.03
C PHE A 288 11.57 12.83 0.97
N SER A 289 11.16 13.42 -0.16
CA SER A 289 11.00 14.86 -0.36
C SER A 289 9.64 15.15 -1.01
N PRO A 290 8.53 14.84 -0.29
CA PRO A 290 7.19 15.05 -0.84
C PRO A 290 6.91 16.55 -1.09
N PRO A 291 5.96 16.88 -1.99
CA PRO A 291 5.52 18.26 -2.19
C PRO A 291 5.09 18.93 -0.88
N GLU A 292 5.47 20.19 -0.68
CA GLU A 292 5.01 20.97 0.48
C GLU A 292 3.55 21.38 0.28
N VAL A 293 2.68 21.07 1.25
CA VAL A 293 1.29 21.54 1.28
C VAL A 293 1.26 22.97 1.82
N PRO A 294 0.88 24.00 1.04
CA PRO A 294 0.79 25.37 1.52
C PRO A 294 -0.24 25.51 2.65
N GLU A 295 -0.05 26.50 3.54
CA GLU A 295 -1.05 26.82 4.58
C GLU A 295 -2.42 27.21 3.99
N SER A 296 -2.46 27.68 2.74
CA SER A 296 -3.70 27.98 2.02
C SER A 296 -4.50 26.74 1.62
N GLY A 297 -3.89 25.55 1.66
CA GLY A 297 -4.51 24.28 1.24
C GLY A 297 -4.71 24.13 -0.27
N GLU A 298 -4.35 25.15 -1.06
CA GLU A 298 -4.44 25.11 -2.53
C GLU A 298 -3.15 24.54 -3.12
N LEU A 299 -3.26 23.37 -3.72
CA LEU A 299 -2.21 22.74 -4.53
C LEU A 299 -2.61 22.82 -6.00
N ASP A 300 -1.62 22.78 -6.90
CA ASP A 300 -1.90 22.56 -8.31
C ASP A 300 -2.21 21.08 -8.58
N GLU A 301 -2.92 20.80 -9.67
CA GLU A 301 -3.41 19.45 -10.03
C GLU A 301 -2.26 18.42 -10.11
N ASP A 302 -1.07 18.83 -10.58
CA ASP A 302 0.09 17.94 -10.65
C ASP A 302 0.60 17.59 -9.25
N SER A 303 0.70 18.58 -8.35
CA SER A 303 1.09 18.36 -6.95
C SER A 303 0.07 17.50 -6.17
N GLU A 304 -1.22 17.66 -6.43
CA GLU A 304 -2.28 16.84 -5.84
C GLU A 304 -2.16 15.37 -6.30
N ALA A 305 -1.96 15.13 -7.59
CA ALA A 305 -1.78 13.79 -8.14
C ALA A 305 -0.54 13.10 -7.57
N VAL A 306 0.57 13.82 -7.42
CA VAL A 306 1.81 13.29 -6.81
C VAL A 306 1.58 12.92 -5.34
N LEU A 307 0.87 13.73 -4.56
CA LEU A 307 0.58 13.40 -3.16
C LEU A 307 -0.40 12.24 -3.02
N ALA A 308 -1.40 12.13 -3.89
CA ALA A 308 -2.33 11.01 -3.89
C ALA A 308 -1.58 9.68 -4.12
N ALA A 309 -0.71 9.63 -5.13
CA ALA A 309 0.16 8.47 -5.37
C ALA A 309 1.09 8.20 -4.17
N ASP A 310 1.68 9.24 -3.59
CA ASP A 310 2.55 9.13 -2.41
C ASP A 310 1.84 8.51 -1.20
N PHE A 311 0.57 8.85 -0.98
CA PHE A 311 -0.27 8.32 0.08
C PHE A 311 -0.62 6.86 -0.16
N GLU A 312 -0.98 6.52 -1.41
CA GLU A 312 -1.24 5.14 -1.84
C GLU A 312 -0.01 4.25 -1.61
N ILE A 313 1.16 4.69 -2.05
CA ILE A 313 2.43 3.98 -1.85
C ILE A 313 2.73 3.82 -0.35
N GLY A 314 2.57 4.89 0.44
CA GLY A 314 2.80 4.84 1.88
C GLY A 314 1.90 3.85 2.60
N HIS A 315 0.61 3.84 2.24
CA HIS A 315 -0.37 2.89 2.72
C HIS A 315 -0.04 1.45 2.29
N PHE A 316 0.32 1.25 1.03
CA PHE A 316 0.66 -0.05 0.47
C PHE A 316 1.89 -0.67 1.14
N ILE A 317 2.95 0.12 1.37
CA ILE A 317 4.14 -0.35 2.09
C ILE A 317 3.78 -0.80 3.51
N ARG A 318 2.98 0.00 4.21
CA ARG A 318 2.54 -0.29 5.58
C ARG A 318 1.68 -1.56 5.67
N GLU A 319 0.65 -1.69 4.83
CA GLU A 319 -0.39 -2.71 4.97
C GLU A 319 -0.08 -4.01 4.22
N ARG A 320 0.70 -3.94 3.13
CA ARG A 320 0.97 -5.11 2.27
C ARG A 320 2.43 -5.53 2.31
N ILE A 321 3.35 -4.62 2.01
CA ILE A 321 4.77 -4.97 1.82
C ILE A 321 5.43 -5.40 3.12
N VAL A 322 5.38 -4.58 4.18
CA VAL A 322 6.08 -4.90 5.43
C VAL A 322 5.58 -6.19 6.07
N PRO A 323 4.26 -6.47 6.17
CA PRO A 323 3.78 -7.71 6.76
C PRO A 323 4.09 -8.96 5.93
N ARG A 324 4.18 -8.84 4.60
CA ARG A 324 4.29 -9.97 3.66
C ARG A 324 5.56 -9.96 2.81
N ALA A 325 6.62 -9.30 3.28
CA ALA A 325 7.82 -9.03 2.48
C ALA A 325 8.42 -10.29 1.84
N VAL A 326 8.42 -11.42 2.55
CA VAL A 326 8.93 -12.70 2.02
C VAL A 326 8.12 -13.22 0.84
N LEU A 327 6.79 -13.04 0.84
CA LEU A 327 5.92 -13.49 -0.26
C LEU A 327 6.10 -12.63 -1.50
N TYR A 328 6.39 -11.33 -1.33
CA TYR A 328 6.78 -10.47 -2.44
C TYR A 328 8.18 -10.81 -2.95
N PHE A 329 9.09 -11.21 -2.06
CA PHE A 329 10.43 -11.66 -2.45
C PHE A 329 10.37 -12.97 -3.26
N THR A 330 9.57 -13.96 -2.84
CA THR A 330 9.40 -15.24 -3.56
C THR A 330 8.48 -15.14 -4.77
N GLY A 331 7.69 -14.07 -4.86
CA GLY A 331 6.74 -13.83 -5.95
C GLY A 331 5.33 -14.38 -5.69
N GLU A 332 5.10 -15.07 -4.57
CA GLU A 332 3.80 -15.66 -4.21
C GLU A 332 2.69 -14.64 -3.90
N ALA A 333 3.07 -13.39 -3.58
CA ALA A 333 2.13 -12.29 -3.33
C ALA A 333 2.00 -11.33 -4.52
N ILE A 334 2.60 -11.65 -5.67
CA ILE A 334 2.35 -10.93 -6.92
C ILE A 334 0.92 -11.28 -7.36
N GLU A 335 0.12 -10.27 -7.69
CA GLU A 335 -1.21 -10.50 -8.24
C GLU A 335 -1.02 -11.05 -9.65
N ASP A 336 -1.26 -12.35 -9.86
CA ASP A 336 -1.18 -12.98 -11.18
C ASP A 336 -2.27 -12.34 -12.06
N ASP A 337 -1.90 -11.42 -12.95
CA ASP A 337 -2.75 -10.89 -14.03
C ASP A 337 -3.13 -11.97 -15.08
N ASP A 338 -2.73 -13.24 -14.87
CA ASP A 338 -2.87 -14.37 -15.78
C ASP A 338 -4.07 -15.31 -15.46
N ASP A 339 -5.06 -14.88 -14.67
CA ASP A 339 -6.42 -15.45 -14.75
C ASP A 339 -7.16 -14.89 -15.99
N ASP A 340 -6.47 -14.87 -17.14
CA ASP A 340 -7.08 -14.63 -18.45
C ASP A 340 -8.03 -15.80 -18.71
N VAL A 341 -9.31 -15.46 -18.64
CA VAL A 341 -10.46 -16.34 -18.73
C VAL A 341 -10.30 -17.19 -20.00
N SER A 342 -9.77 -18.41 -19.86
CA SER A 342 -9.83 -19.39 -20.92
C SER A 342 -11.31 -19.71 -21.17
N GLU A 343 -11.92 -18.95 -22.08
CA GLU A 343 -13.27 -19.22 -22.57
C GLU A 343 -13.32 -20.72 -22.91
N PRO A 344 -14.25 -21.50 -22.31
CA PRO A 344 -14.39 -22.88 -22.70
C PRO A 344 -14.86 -22.87 -24.15
N SER A 345 -13.91 -23.10 -25.07
CA SER A 345 -14.20 -23.23 -26.49
C SER A 345 -15.30 -24.28 -26.63
N SER A 346 -16.51 -23.82 -26.92
CA SER A 346 -17.67 -24.68 -27.15
C SER A 346 -17.45 -25.37 -28.49
N VAL A 347 -16.70 -26.47 -28.48
CA VAL A 347 -16.67 -27.40 -29.61
C VAL A 347 -18.04 -28.08 -29.62
N MET A 348 -18.98 -27.48 -30.36
CA MET A 348 -20.18 -28.17 -30.81
C MET A 348 -19.74 -29.39 -31.62
N LYS A 349 -19.71 -30.56 -30.98
CA LYS A 349 -19.75 -31.84 -31.71
C LYS A 349 -21.16 -32.04 -32.23
N SER A 350 -21.35 -31.67 -33.48
CA SER A 350 -22.42 -32.19 -34.31
C SER A 350 -22.17 -33.66 -34.58
N ASP A 351 -22.83 -34.55 -33.83
CA ASP A 351 -23.00 -35.94 -34.24
C ASP A 351 -24.49 -36.18 -34.56
N ASP A 352 -24.79 -35.98 -35.84
CA ASP A 352 -25.89 -36.65 -36.53
C ASP A 352 -25.61 -38.16 -36.54
N ALA A 353 -26.49 -38.98 -35.94
CA ALA A 353 -26.94 -40.25 -36.54
C ALA A 353 -27.93 -41.04 -35.66
N LEU A 354 -29.12 -41.24 -36.24
CA LEU A 354 -29.93 -42.48 -36.24
C LEU A 354 -30.91 -42.77 -35.07
N PHE A 355 -32.16 -42.33 -35.29
CA PHE A 355 -33.46 -43.01 -35.08
C PHE A 355 -33.40 -44.56 -34.97
N PRO A 356 -34.35 -45.25 -34.26
CA PRO A 356 -35.78 -45.15 -34.58
C PRO A 356 -36.85 -45.34 -33.46
N ASN A 357 -38.04 -44.82 -33.78
CA ASN A 357 -39.42 -45.23 -33.44
C ASN A 357 -39.67 -46.13 -32.20
N ILE A 358 -40.57 -45.69 -31.33
CA ILE A 358 -42.00 -46.08 -31.26
C ILE A 358 -42.78 -44.99 -30.54
#